data_AF-A0A2V2GM60-F1
#
_entry.id   AF-A0A2V2GM60-F1
#
_cell.length_a   1.000
_cell.length_b   1.000
_cell.length_c   1.000
_cell.angle_alpha   90.00
_cell.angle_beta   90.00
_cell.angle_gamma   90.00
#
_symmetry.space_group_name_H-M   'P 1'
#
loop_
_entity.id
_entity.type
_entity.pdbx_description
1 polymer ?
#
loop_
_entity_poly.entity_id
_entity_poly.type
_entity_poly.pdbx_seq_one_letter_code
_entity_poly.pdbx_strand_id
1 'polypeptide(L)'
;MLVDLYLTKYYNMKDKICQLSFNRGDRQMPVVSDYKKVKEIYADAAKKAWVIPCICSENLTTTEAFFAAAEEFAVAGGYETVPVTIAMTIKYSHRPQATYYTHSRRADIGLRCFAADAHILADAYPHVTAMLHLDHVQPIDDADLLEGDLSDFASIMYDASTFPFEKNIEMTAAFVRKMQGKILIEGACDEIYDAGGSTHNSITTPEDADRFVRETGVDLVVCNLGTEHRASGKDLKYYGDAAREIKRVIGEKIVLHGTSSVTADQIKSLFADGICKVNIWTAVERDSSPVLLRWMVENAERIGGEKTVDTLISEGYLGERCRTGEKASLAHFTTAARQAVVWEEMKKICRAYFDLWYV
;
A
#
# COMPACT_ATOMS: atom_id res chain seq x y z
N MET A 1 -19.99 -27.07 -35.18
CA MET A 1 -18.54 -27.30 -34.96
C MET A 1 -17.83 -26.15 -34.23
N LEU A 2 -18.02 -24.86 -34.59
CA LEU A 2 -17.47 -23.72 -33.81
C LEU A 2 -18.34 -23.29 -32.61
N VAL A 3 -19.63 -23.60 -32.63
CA VAL A 3 -20.57 -23.29 -31.52
C VAL A 3 -20.42 -24.26 -30.35
N ASP A 4 -20.08 -25.52 -30.60
CA ASP A 4 -19.87 -26.53 -29.55
C ASP A 4 -18.58 -26.31 -28.74
N LEU A 5 -17.53 -25.73 -29.35
CA LEU A 5 -16.27 -25.45 -28.63
C LEU A 5 -16.44 -24.31 -27.60
N TYR A 6 -17.29 -23.33 -27.90
CA TYR A 6 -17.60 -22.23 -26.98
C TYR A 6 -18.51 -22.67 -25.82
N LEU A 7 -19.52 -23.51 -26.11
CA LEU A 7 -20.42 -24.04 -25.08
C LEU A 7 -19.71 -24.99 -24.10
N THR A 8 -18.75 -25.79 -24.59
CA THR A 8 -17.98 -26.71 -23.74
C THR A 8 -17.04 -25.96 -22.77
N LYS A 9 -16.48 -24.80 -23.17
CA LYS A 9 -15.69 -23.94 -22.27
C LYS A 9 -16.58 -23.26 -21.20
N TYR A 10 -17.80 -22.85 -21.58
CA TYR A 10 -18.76 -22.22 -20.66
C TYR A 10 -19.34 -23.21 -19.63
N TYR A 11 -19.59 -24.46 -20.02
CA TYR A 11 -20.08 -25.49 -19.10
C TYR A 11 -19.00 -25.91 -18.08
N ASN A 12 -17.73 -26.01 -18.48
CA ASN A 12 -16.62 -26.31 -17.56
C ASN A 12 -16.34 -25.20 -16.52
N MET A 13 -16.79 -23.95 -16.72
CA MET A 13 -16.72 -22.89 -15.70
C MET A 13 -17.86 -22.98 -14.68
N LYS A 14 -19.06 -23.40 -15.10
CA LYS A 14 -20.20 -23.56 -14.17
C LYS A 14 -19.93 -24.61 -13.09
N ASP A 15 -19.22 -25.68 -13.43
CA ASP A 15 -18.92 -26.76 -12.48
C ASP A 15 -17.85 -26.37 -11.44
N LYS A 16 -16.98 -25.39 -11.72
CA LYS A 16 -15.98 -24.90 -10.76
C LYS A 16 -16.54 -23.85 -9.79
N ILE A 17 -17.45 -22.97 -10.24
CA ILE A 17 -18.07 -21.97 -9.37
C ILE A 17 -19.04 -22.62 -8.37
N CYS A 18 -19.77 -23.68 -8.78
CA CYS A 18 -20.67 -24.42 -7.89
C CYS A 18 -19.95 -25.34 -6.88
N GLN A 19 -18.64 -25.54 -7.00
CA GLN A 19 -17.82 -26.33 -6.06
C GLN A 19 -17.00 -25.46 -5.10
N LEU A 20 -17.34 -24.18 -4.94
CA LEU A 20 -16.72 -23.29 -3.94
C LEU A 20 -16.99 -23.80 -2.52
N SER A 21 -16.13 -24.70 -2.08
CA SER A 21 -15.87 -24.95 -0.67
C SER A 21 -15.12 -23.73 -0.14
N PHE A 22 -15.78 -22.90 0.67
CA PHE A 22 -15.14 -21.81 1.44
C PHE A 22 -14.18 -22.32 2.53
N ASN A 23 -13.85 -23.61 2.52
CA ASN A 23 -13.03 -24.27 3.51
C ASN A 23 -11.55 -23.98 3.22
N ARG A 24 -10.93 -23.16 4.07
CA ARG A 24 -9.51 -22.75 4.05
C ARG A 24 -8.56 -23.90 4.45
N GLY A 25 -8.73 -25.11 3.90
CA GLY A 25 -7.85 -26.25 4.22
C GLY A 25 -6.47 -26.12 3.56
N ASP A 26 -5.41 -26.61 4.26
CA ASP A 26 -4.01 -26.96 3.92
C ASP A 26 -3.27 -26.32 2.71
N ARG A 27 -3.81 -25.31 2.04
CA ARG A 27 -3.07 -24.51 1.06
C ARG A 27 -2.06 -23.64 1.82
N GLN A 28 -0.84 -23.57 1.29
CA GLN A 28 0.13 -22.56 1.68
C GLN A 28 -0.54 -21.19 1.50
N MET A 29 -0.89 -20.56 2.62
CA MET A 29 -1.67 -19.34 2.59
C MET A 29 -0.81 -18.21 1.98
N PRO A 30 -1.24 -17.60 0.87
CA PRO A 30 -0.49 -16.51 0.25
C PRO A 30 -0.47 -15.26 1.13
N VAL A 31 -1.39 -15.14 2.10
CA VAL A 31 -1.34 -14.11 3.15
C VAL A 31 -0.75 -14.69 4.44
N VAL A 32 0.32 -14.08 4.94
CA VAL A 32 1.06 -14.50 6.13
C VAL A 32 0.81 -13.51 7.27
N SER A 33 0.32 -13.99 8.40
CA SER A 33 0.15 -13.18 9.63
C SER A 33 0.93 -13.69 10.85
N ASP A 34 1.50 -14.91 10.78
CA ASP A 34 2.29 -15.47 11.88
C ASP A 34 3.57 -14.66 12.14
N TYR A 35 3.73 -14.15 13.36
CA TYR A 35 4.85 -13.29 13.75
C TYR A 35 6.23 -13.86 13.40
N LYS A 36 6.47 -15.16 13.61
CA LYS A 36 7.79 -15.75 13.35
C LYS A 36 8.06 -15.82 11.86
N LYS A 37 7.07 -16.24 11.07
CA LYS A 37 7.18 -16.27 9.60
C LYS A 37 7.40 -14.88 9.02
N VAL A 38 6.69 -13.87 9.53
CA VAL A 38 6.90 -12.47 9.12
C VAL A 38 8.34 -12.03 9.38
N LYS A 39 8.92 -12.37 10.53
CA LYS A 39 10.33 -12.07 10.83
C LYS A 39 11.31 -12.83 9.94
N GLU A 40 11.01 -14.07 9.60
CA GLU A 40 11.79 -14.85 8.64
C GLU A 40 11.77 -14.20 7.25
N ILE A 41 10.61 -13.69 6.80
CA ILE A 41 10.48 -12.96 5.53
C ILE A 41 11.38 -11.72 5.52
N TYR A 42 11.36 -10.89 6.58
CA TYR A 42 12.25 -9.72 6.67
C TYR A 42 13.73 -10.12 6.73
N ALA A 43 14.08 -11.18 7.45
CA ALA A 43 15.45 -11.68 7.52
C ALA A 43 15.94 -12.19 6.15
N ASP A 44 15.09 -12.88 5.39
CA ASP A 44 15.42 -13.38 4.06
C ASP A 44 15.49 -12.25 3.03
N ALA A 45 14.62 -11.24 3.12
CA ALA A 45 14.73 -10.02 2.33
C ALA A 45 16.06 -9.31 2.60
N ALA A 46 16.48 -9.20 3.87
CA ALA A 46 17.75 -8.58 4.23
C ALA A 46 18.98 -9.32 3.65
N LYS A 47 18.97 -10.67 3.62
CA LYS A 47 20.04 -11.46 2.97
C LYS A 47 20.17 -11.17 1.48
N LYS A 48 19.07 -10.78 0.83
CA LYS A 48 19.01 -10.43 -0.59
C LYS A 48 19.19 -8.93 -0.84
N ALA A 49 19.42 -8.14 0.19
CA ALA A 49 19.43 -6.67 0.12
C ALA A 49 18.14 -6.06 -0.43
N TRP A 50 17.00 -6.69 -0.15
CA TRP A 50 15.70 -6.28 -0.64
C TRP A 50 15.02 -5.27 0.27
N VAL A 51 14.30 -4.34 -0.35
CA VAL A 51 13.37 -3.43 0.35
C VAL A 51 11.95 -3.87 0.07
N ILE A 52 11.19 -4.25 1.10
CA ILE A 52 9.82 -4.74 0.93
C ILE A 52 8.89 -3.56 0.61
N PRO A 53 8.25 -3.53 -0.58
CA PRO A 53 7.27 -2.50 -0.89
C PRO A 53 6.00 -2.71 -0.07
N CYS A 54 5.49 -1.60 0.45
CA CYS A 54 4.25 -1.53 1.21
C CYS A 54 3.30 -0.57 0.50
N ILE A 55 2.18 -1.04 -0.02
CA ILE A 55 1.18 -0.17 -0.66
C ILE A 55 -0.02 0.05 0.26
N CYS A 56 -0.44 1.30 0.44
CA CYS A 56 -1.69 1.58 1.15
C CYS A 56 -2.88 1.43 0.19
N SER A 57 -3.73 0.42 0.38
CA SER A 57 -4.84 0.09 -0.53
C SER A 57 -6.09 0.96 -0.32
N GLU A 58 -6.71 1.47 -1.38
CA GLU A 58 -7.98 2.21 -1.28
C GLU A 58 -9.21 1.37 -1.58
N ASN A 59 -9.05 0.32 -2.37
CA ASN A 59 -10.12 -0.54 -2.85
C ASN A 59 -9.51 -1.80 -3.51
N LEU A 60 -10.38 -2.71 -3.95
CA LEU A 60 -10.02 -3.92 -4.68
C LEU A 60 -9.05 -3.67 -5.85
N THR A 61 -9.28 -2.62 -6.65
CA THR A 61 -8.45 -2.28 -7.83
C THR A 61 -6.99 -2.02 -7.44
N THR A 62 -6.77 -1.22 -6.40
CA THR A 62 -5.43 -0.88 -5.93
C THR A 62 -4.73 -2.10 -5.33
N THR A 63 -5.45 -2.92 -4.54
CA THR A 63 -4.94 -4.20 -4.01
C THR A 63 -4.51 -5.14 -5.14
N GLU A 64 -5.39 -5.36 -6.11
CA GLU A 64 -5.19 -6.31 -7.20
C GLU A 64 -4.08 -5.85 -8.16
N ALA A 65 -3.97 -4.55 -8.43
CA ALA A 65 -2.89 -4.00 -9.26
C ALA A 65 -1.51 -4.30 -8.66
N PHE A 66 -1.39 -4.21 -7.33
CA PHE A 66 -0.15 -4.49 -6.62
C PHE A 66 0.20 -5.98 -6.63
N PHE A 67 -0.78 -6.85 -6.38
CA PHE A 67 -0.59 -8.30 -6.49
C PHE A 67 -0.23 -8.73 -7.91
N ALA A 68 -0.92 -8.21 -8.93
CA ALA A 68 -0.60 -8.52 -10.31
C ALA A 68 0.82 -8.06 -10.70
N ALA A 69 1.25 -6.89 -10.24
CA ALA A 69 2.61 -6.41 -10.47
C ALA A 69 3.66 -7.30 -9.80
N ALA A 70 3.40 -7.76 -8.56
CA ALA A 70 4.28 -8.65 -7.82
C ALA A 70 4.37 -10.03 -8.47
N GLU A 71 3.24 -10.59 -8.91
CA GLU A 71 3.15 -11.85 -9.65
C GLU A 71 3.94 -11.78 -10.97
N GLU A 72 3.71 -10.72 -11.77
CA GLU A 72 4.44 -10.51 -13.02
C GLU A 72 5.95 -10.38 -12.75
N PHE A 73 6.36 -9.76 -11.65
CA PHE A 73 7.76 -9.66 -11.25
C PHE A 73 8.33 -11.03 -10.88
N ALA A 74 7.64 -11.76 -10.00
CA ALA A 74 8.06 -13.08 -9.54
C ALA A 74 8.23 -14.05 -10.71
N VAL A 75 7.24 -14.14 -11.59
CA VAL A 75 7.26 -15.01 -12.78
C VAL A 75 8.39 -14.63 -13.73
N ALA A 76 8.56 -13.34 -14.02
CA ALA A 76 9.62 -12.87 -14.92
C ALA A 76 11.03 -13.14 -14.36
N GLY A 77 11.19 -13.03 -13.03
CA GLY A 77 12.46 -13.31 -12.34
C GLY A 77 12.71 -14.77 -12.00
N GLY A 78 11.72 -15.66 -12.20
CA GLY A 78 11.81 -17.07 -11.79
C GLY A 78 11.82 -17.27 -10.27
N TYR A 79 11.24 -16.34 -9.52
CA TYR A 79 11.11 -16.45 -8.07
C TYR A 79 9.95 -17.37 -7.69
N GLU A 80 10.16 -18.24 -6.70
CA GLU A 80 9.07 -19.07 -6.15
C GLU A 80 7.97 -18.19 -5.55
N THR A 81 8.38 -17.19 -4.76
CA THR A 81 7.50 -16.15 -4.24
C THR A 81 8.28 -14.87 -3.97
N VAL A 82 7.58 -13.73 -4.00
CA VAL A 82 8.11 -12.44 -3.55
C VAL A 82 7.23 -11.89 -2.42
N PRO A 83 7.83 -11.37 -1.34
CA PRO A 83 7.04 -10.79 -0.27
C PRO A 83 6.46 -9.45 -0.69
N VAL A 84 5.29 -9.08 -0.21
CA VAL A 84 4.73 -7.74 -0.38
C VAL A 84 3.97 -7.34 0.86
N THR A 85 3.89 -6.05 1.16
CA THR A 85 3.04 -5.55 2.24
C THR A 85 1.86 -4.77 1.67
N ILE A 86 0.64 -5.08 2.10
CA ILE A 86 -0.53 -4.26 1.80
C ILE A 86 -1.03 -3.63 3.08
N ALA A 87 -1.11 -2.31 3.06
CA ALA A 87 -1.44 -1.48 4.19
C ALA A 87 -2.83 -0.87 4.08
N MET A 88 -3.39 -0.56 5.25
CA MET A 88 -4.63 0.18 5.40
C MET A 88 -4.51 1.11 6.60
N THR A 89 -4.77 2.40 6.39
CA THR A 89 -5.05 3.32 7.50
C THR A 89 -6.51 3.23 7.90
N ILE A 90 -6.82 3.53 9.16
CA ILE A 90 -8.18 3.31 9.71
C ILE A 90 -8.90 4.64 9.94
N LYS A 91 -8.67 5.28 11.09
CA LYS A 91 -9.25 6.60 11.43
C LYS A 91 -8.27 7.76 11.27
N TYR A 92 -7.08 7.48 10.75
CA TYR A 92 -6.03 8.48 10.51
C TYR A 92 -6.56 9.69 9.73
N SER A 93 -6.54 10.86 10.38
CA SER A 93 -7.27 12.07 9.93
C SER A 93 -6.88 12.56 8.54
N HIS A 94 -5.60 12.47 8.19
CA HIS A 94 -5.10 12.88 6.88
C HIS A 94 -5.60 11.97 5.75
N ARG A 95 -5.87 10.70 6.05
CA ARG A 95 -6.27 9.71 5.06
C ARG A 95 -6.89 8.49 5.74
N PRO A 96 -8.20 8.47 6.02
CA PRO A 96 -8.83 7.36 6.75
C PRO A 96 -9.38 6.29 5.78
N GLN A 97 -8.50 5.48 5.18
CA GLN A 97 -8.84 4.60 4.05
C GLN A 97 -9.92 3.57 4.40
N ALA A 98 -9.87 2.93 5.57
CA ALA A 98 -10.89 1.97 5.97
C ALA A 98 -12.28 2.62 6.07
N THR A 99 -12.35 3.89 6.48
CA THR A 99 -13.59 4.68 6.46
C THR A 99 -14.08 4.89 5.03
N TYR A 100 -13.17 5.12 4.08
CA TYR A 100 -13.53 5.38 2.68
C TYR A 100 -13.73 4.12 1.82
N TYR A 101 -13.30 2.94 2.29
CA TYR A 101 -13.35 1.66 1.56
C TYR A 101 -14.77 1.28 1.13
N THR A 102 -15.78 1.67 1.92
CA THR A 102 -17.20 1.46 1.57
C THR A 102 -18.00 2.74 1.72
N HIS A 103 -19.13 2.83 1.02
CA HIS A 103 -20.06 3.95 1.15
C HIS A 103 -20.76 4.02 2.52
N SER A 104 -20.67 2.98 3.36
CA SER A 104 -21.21 3.02 4.72
C SER A 104 -20.42 3.95 5.66
N ARG A 105 -19.20 4.33 5.28
CA ARG A 105 -18.28 5.13 6.11
C ARG A 105 -17.98 4.53 7.49
N ARG A 106 -18.12 3.21 7.59
CA ARG A 106 -17.76 2.45 8.78
C ARG A 106 -16.38 1.83 8.61
N ALA A 107 -15.42 2.33 9.39
CA ALA A 107 -14.04 1.85 9.36
C ALA A 107 -13.94 0.34 9.65
N ASP A 108 -14.75 -0.19 10.57
CA ASP A 108 -14.75 -1.61 10.91
C ASP A 108 -15.22 -2.50 9.73
N ILE A 109 -16.22 -2.04 8.96
CA ILE A 109 -16.69 -2.74 7.77
C ILE A 109 -15.63 -2.64 6.68
N GLY A 110 -15.07 -1.46 6.45
CA GLY A 110 -14.04 -1.26 5.44
C GLY A 110 -12.78 -2.09 5.70
N LEU A 111 -12.33 -2.17 6.96
CA LEU A 111 -11.18 -2.99 7.34
C LEU A 111 -11.43 -4.49 7.11
N ARG A 112 -12.64 -4.97 7.41
CA ARG A 112 -13.03 -6.36 7.15
C ARG A 112 -13.13 -6.66 5.65
N CYS A 113 -13.67 -5.71 4.86
CA CYS A 113 -13.69 -5.83 3.40
C CYS A 113 -12.26 -5.89 2.85
N PHE A 114 -11.38 -5.01 3.31
CA PHE A 114 -9.97 -5.00 2.93
C PHE A 114 -9.27 -6.34 3.21
N ALA A 115 -9.38 -6.86 4.44
CA ALA A 115 -8.77 -8.13 4.80
C ALA A 115 -9.34 -9.28 3.96
N ALA A 116 -10.67 -9.32 3.77
CA ALA A 116 -11.31 -10.33 2.94
C ALA A 116 -10.88 -10.25 1.47
N ASP A 117 -10.86 -9.06 0.89
CA ASP A 117 -10.43 -8.84 -0.50
C ASP A 117 -8.98 -9.29 -0.68
N ALA A 118 -8.07 -8.91 0.22
CA ALA A 118 -6.67 -9.32 0.14
C ALA A 118 -6.50 -10.84 0.24
N HIS A 119 -7.19 -11.49 1.18
CA HIS A 119 -7.16 -12.96 1.30
C HIS A 119 -7.72 -13.68 0.07
N ILE A 120 -8.83 -13.19 -0.49
CA ILE A 120 -9.50 -13.81 -1.64
C ILE A 120 -8.69 -13.57 -2.92
N LEU A 121 -8.22 -12.35 -3.14
CA LEU A 121 -7.45 -12.00 -4.33
C LEU A 121 -6.11 -12.74 -4.38
N ALA A 122 -5.47 -12.96 -3.23
CA ALA A 122 -4.18 -13.63 -3.15
C ALA A 122 -4.22 -15.07 -3.72
N ASP A 123 -5.38 -15.74 -3.75
CA ASP A 123 -5.56 -17.05 -4.41
C ASP A 123 -5.27 -17.00 -5.94
N ALA A 124 -5.39 -15.84 -6.57
CA ALA A 124 -5.10 -15.64 -7.99
C ALA A 124 -3.61 -15.37 -8.28
N TYR A 125 -2.79 -15.17 -7.24
CA TYR A 125 -1.40 -14.73 -7.35
C TYR A 125 -0.47 -15.64 -6.52
N PRO A 126 -0.26 -16.89 -6.96
CA PRO A 126 0.44 -17.91 -6.18
C PRO A 126 1.93 -17.60 -5.90
N HIS A 127 2.54 -16.69 -6.68
CA HIS A 127 3.94 -16.27 -6.48
C HIS A 127 4.06 -15.02 -5.59
N VAL A 128 3.01 -14.67 -4.87
CA VAL A 128 2.98 -13.51 -3.97
C VAL A 128 2.80 -13.96 -2.52
N THR A 129 3.74 -13.56 -1.65
CA THR A 129 3.63 -13.70 -0.19
C THR A 129 3.20 -12.36 0.39
N ALA A 130 1.91 -12.18 0.60
CA ALA A 130 1.32 -10.95 1.11
C ALA A 130 1.35 -10.88 2.65
N MET A 131 1.66 -9.70 3.16
CA MET A 131 1.59 -9.35 4.58
C MET A 131 0.62 -8.18 4.74
N LEU A 132 -0.42 -8.33 5.55
CA LEU A 132 -1.34 -7.22 5.82
C LEU A 132 -0.79 -6.34 6.94
N HIS A 133 -0.85 -5.03 6.73
CA HIS A 133 -0.31 -4.01 7.63
C HIS A 133 -1.38 -3.00 8.03
N LEU A 134 -1.44 -2.69 9.32
CA LEU A 134 -2.23 -1.58 9.84
C LEU A 134 -1.34 -0.34 9.94
N ASP A 135 -1.63 0.67 9.12
CA ASP A 135 -0.78 1.86 8.97
C ASP A 135 -1.33 3.02 9.82
N HIS A 136 -0.45 3.75 10.50
CA HIS A 136 -0.79 4.86 11.39
C HIS A 136 -1.91 4.55 12.41
N VAL A 137 -1.82 3.44 13.16
CA VAL A 137 -2.80 3.14 14.21
C VAL A 137 -2.56 4.04 15.41
N GLN A 138 -3.53 4.90 15.71
CA GLN A 138 -3.39 5.92 16.75
C GLN A 138 -3.87 5.38 18.10
N PRO A 139 -3.08 5.55 19.19
CA PRO A 139 -3.41 4.99 20.51
C PRO A 139 -4.78 5.38 21.07
N ILE A 140 -5.27 6.56 20.72
CA ILE A 140 -6.55 7.10 21.22
C ILE A 140 -7.68 6.83 20.23
N ASP A 141 -7.51 7.23 18.97
CA ASP A 141 -8.60 7.16 17.98
C ASP A 141 -8.94 5.73 17.57
N ASP A 142 -7.95 4.82 17.59
CA ASP A 142 -8.08 3.40 17.23
C ASP A 142 -8.03 2.47 18.46
N ALA A 143 -8.32 2.97 19.66
CA ALA A 143 -8.27 2.16 20.89
C ALA A 143 -9.17 0.90 20.84
N ASP A 144 -10.31 0.99 20.16
CA ASP A 144 -11.22 -0.15 19.93
C ASP A 144 -10.59 -1.26 19.09
N LEU A 145 -9.82 -0.89 18.07
CA LEU A 145 -9.04 -1.84 17.26
C LEU A 145 -7.91 -2.48 18.07
N LEU A 146 -7.20 -1.69 18.88
CA LEU A 146 -6.05 -2.15 19.68
C LEU A 146 -6.44 -3.16 20.78
N GLU A 147 -7.71 -3.23 21.14
CA GLU A 147 -8.30 -4.25 22.02
C GLU A 147 -8.94 -5.42 21.25
N GLY A 148 -9.02 -5.33 19.92
CA GLY A 148 -9.63 -6.32 19.04
C GLY A 148 -8.69 -7.48 18.64
N ASP A 149 -9.22 -8.35 17.79
CA ASP A 149 -8.44 -9.43 17.16
C ASP A 149 -7.66 -8.88 15.95
N LEU A 150 -6.34 -9.08 15.98
CA LEU A 150 -5.42 -8.65 14.94
C LEU A 150 -4.82 -9.84 14.16
N SER A 151 -5.39 -11.04 14.29
CA SER A 151 -4.84 -12.28 13.71
C SER A 151 -4.79 -12.33 12.18
N ASP A 152 -5.57 -11.50 11.50
CA ASP A 152 -5.51 -11.33 10.04
C ASP A 152 -4.32 -10.44 9.60
N PHE A 153 -3.65 -9.74 10.53
CA PHE A 153 -2.59 -8.78 10.22
C PHE A 153 -1.20 -9.31 10.57
N ALA A 154 -0.26 -9.11 9.66
CA ALA A 154 1.15 -9.44 9.81
C ALA A 154 1.89 -8.43 10.68
N SER A 155 1.49 -7.16 10.56
CA SER A 155 2.16 -6.06 11.23
C SER A 155 1.21 -4.90 11.53
N ILE A 156 1.59 -4.09 12.52
CA ILE A 156 0.89 -2.87 12.91
C ILE A 156 1.91 -1.76 13.16
N MET A 157 1.67 -0.59 12.59
CA MET A 157 2.32 0.65 12.98
C MET A 157 1.57 1.24 14.17
N TYR A 158 2.17 1.16 15.36
CA TYR A 158 1.68 1.84 16.55
C TYR A 158 2.22 3.28 16.55
N ASP A 159 1.38 4.22 16.12
CA ASP A 159 1.78 5.60 15.87
C ASP A 159 1.43 6.51 17.05
N ALA A 160 2.33 6.57 18.03
CA ALA A 160 2.27 7.52 19.14
C ALA A 160 3.12 8.78 18.89
N SER A 161 3.46 9.09 17.64
CA SER A 161 4.30 10.23 17.28
C SER A 161 3.71 11.59 17.64
N THR A 162 2.39 11.70 17.82
CA THR A 162 1.77 12.97 18.25
C THR A 162 1.97 13.27 19.73
N PHE A 163 2.57 12.34 20.48
CA PHE A 163 2.90 12.52 21.90
C PHE A 163 4.37 12.90 22.08
N PRO A 164 4.73 13.60 23.16
CA PRO A 164 6.13 13.87 23.49
C PRO A 164 6.96 12.58 23.48
N PHE A 165 8.21 12.67 23.02
CA PHE A 165 9.08 11.50 22.81
C PHE A 165 9.09 10.48 23.96
N GLU A 166 9.19 10.94 25.21
CA GLU A 166 9.13 10.08 26.41
C GLU A 166 7.80 9.31 26.53
N LYS A 167 6.69 10.00 26.24
CA LYS A 167 5.36 9.40 26.30
C LYS A 167 5.14 8.43 25.15
N ASN A 168 5.67 8.73 23.97
CA ASN A 168 5.70 7.83 22.83
C ASN A 168 6.43 6.52 23.20
N ILE A 169 7.64 6.61 23.76
CA ILE A 169 8.38 5.42 24.24
C ILE A 169 7.55 4.62 25.26
N GLU A 170 6.99 5.27 26.27
CA GLU A 170 6.20 4.61 27.32
C GLU A 170 5.01 3.83 26.73
N MET A 171 4.23 4.47 25.86
CA MET A 171 3.03 3.89 25.25
C MET A 171 3.38 2.77 24.28
N THR A 172 4.36 3.00 23.41
CA THR A 172 4.83 2.02 22.43
C THR A 172 5.42 0.80 23.13
N ALA A 173 6.23 0.97 24.19
CA ALA A 173 6.77 -0.14 24.98
C ALA A 173 5.66 -0.96 25.67
N ALA A 174 4.61 -0.29 26.17
CA ALA A 174 3.46 -0.98 26.76
C ALA A 174 2.70 -1.81 25.73
N PHE A 175 2.51 -1.28 24.53
CA PHE A 175 1.89 -2.00 23.42
C PHE A 175 2.75 -3.19 22.96
N VAL A 176 4.07 -3.01 22.81
CA VAL A 176 5.01 -4.09 22.49
C VAL A 176 4.92 -5.23 23.50
N ARG A 177 4.90 -4.94 24.80
CA ARG A 177 4.73 -5.98 25.83
C ARG A 177 3.39 -6.71 25.73
N LYS A 178 2.29 -6.00 25.43
CA LYS A 178 0.95 -6.60 25.26
C LYS A 178 0.89 -7.57 24.07
N MET A 179 1.59 -7.23 23.00
CA MET A 179 1.52 -7.88 21.69
C MET A 179 2.74 -8.75 21.36
N GLN A 180 3.66 -8.91 22.30
CA GLN A 180 4.91 -9.63 22.14
C GLN A 180 4.68 -11.03 21.55
N GLY A 181 5.32 -11.29 20.40
CA GLY A 181 5.25 -12.58 19.73
C GLY A 181 3.94 -12.87 18.97
N LYS A 182 3.01 -11.91 18.90
CA LYS A 182 1.71 -12.07 18.22
C LYS A 182 1.66 -11.39 16.86
N ILE A 183 2.23 -10.20 16.74
CA ILE A 183 2.23 -9.38 15.53
C ILE A 183 3.55 -8.59 15.45
N LEU A 184 4.04 -8.30 14.24
CA LEU A 184 5.21 -7.45 14.06
C LEU A 184 4.83 -5.99 14.36
N ILE A 185 5.66 -5.30 15.15
CA ILE A 185 5.35 -3.93 15.56
C ILE A 185 6.33 -2.96 14.93
N GLU A 186 5.76 -2.03 14.15
CA GLU A 186 6.42 -0.83 13.66
C GLU A 186 6.09 0.33 14.60
N GLY A 187 7.10 1.07 15.05
CA GLY A 187 6.89 2.29 15.86
C GLY A 187 7.30 3.54 15.10
N ALA A 188 6.64 4.65 15.36
CA ALA A 188 7.04 5.96 14.87
C ALA A 188 7.98 6.63 15.88
N CYS A 189 9.25 6.85 15.52
CA CYS A 189 10.24 7.39 16.45
C CYS A 189 9.98 8.87 16.78
N ASP A 190 9.61 9.67 15.80
CA ASP A 190 9.61 11.12 15.94
C ASP A 190 8.38 11.66 16.66
N GLU A 191 8.55 12.85 17.23
CA GLU A 191 7.44 13.69 17.69
C GLU A 191 6.95 14.54 16.50
N ILE A 192 5.71 14.33 16.06
CA ILE A 192 5.12 15.10 14.97
C ILE A 192 4.32 16.28 15.54
N TYR A 193 4.76 17.48 15.22
CA TYR A 193 3.94 18.69 15.38
C TYR A 193 2.98 18.83 14.19
N ASP A 194 1.70 19.05 14.45
CA ASP A 194 0.68 19.24 13.41
C ASP A 194 1.11 20.31 12.39
N ALA A 195 0.84 20.03 11.11
CA ALA A 195 1.22 20.85 9.95
C ALA A 195 0.56 22.26 9.87
N GLY A 196 0.00 22.76 10.97
CA GLY A 196 -0.40 24.15 11.17
C GLY A 196 0.61 25.00 11.96
N GLY A 197 1.63 24.37 12.55
CA GLY A 197 2.70 25.04 13.29
C GLY A 197 3.94 25.27 12.42
N SER A 198 4.57 26.44 12.54
CA SER A 198 5.81 26.83 11.83
C SER A 198 7.07 26.06 12.26
N THR A 199 6.93 24.91 12.89
CA THR A 199 8.03 24.07 13.41
C THR A 199 8.23 22.86 12.50
N HIS A 200 9.32 22.85 11.74
CA HIS A 200 9.77 21.65 11.05
C HIS A 200 10.15 20.56 12.08
N ASN A 201 9.64 19.34 11.92
CA ASN A 201 10.14 18.18 12.65
C ASN A 201 11.61 17.98 12.24
N SER A 202 12.49 17.89 13.23
CA SER A 202 13.92 17.62 12.98
C SER A 202 14.09 16.21 12.44
N ILE A 203 15.13 16.00 11.63
CA ILE A 203 15.53 14.67 11.18
C ILE A 203 15.86 13.81 12.41
N THR A 204 15.39 12.57 12.43
CA THR A 204 15.68 11.64 13.53
C THR A 204 17.18 11.48 13.69
N THR A 205 17.67 11.55 14.93
CA THR A 205 19.09 11.32 15.23
C THR A 205 19.36 9.82 15.44
N PRO A 206 20.60 9.34 15.20
CA PRO A 206 20.98 7.97 15.56
C PRO A 206 20.73 7.67 17.05
N GLU A 207 20.99 8.64 17.94
CA GLU A 207 20.78 8.50 19.38
C GLU A 207 19.30 8.29 19.72
N ASP A 208 18.39 9.07 19.13
CA ASP A 208 16.95 8.93 19.34
C ASP A 208 16.43 7.61 18.79
N ALA A 209 16.88 7.21 17.59
CA ALA A 209 16.47 5.94 16.98
C ALA A 209 16.93 4.71 17.79
N ASP A 210 18.20 4.69 18.23
CA ASP A 210 18.74 3.63 19.09
C ASP A 210 18.00 3.56 20.43
N ARG A 211 17.78 4.73 21.05
CA ARG A 211 17.04 4.83 22.30
C ARG A 211 15.61 4.33 22.15
N PHE A 212 14.91 4.77 21.11
CA PHE A 212 13.54 4.37 20.83
C PHE A 212 13.44 2.86 20.63
N VAL A 213 14.27 2.27 19.77
CA VAL A 213 14.26 0.82 19.50
C VAL A 213 14.57 0.03 20.77
N ARG A 214 15.58 0.44 21.56
CA ARG A 214 15.97 -0.26 22.79
C ARG A 214 14.90 -0.20 23.87
N GLU A 215 14.31 0.97 24.11
CA GLU A 215 13.36 1.17 25.22
C GLU A 215 11.95 0.66 24.88
N THR A 216 11.57 0.67 23.59
CA THR A 216 10.25 0.15 23.15
C THR A 216 10.27 -1.33 22.81
N GLY A 217 11.36 -1.83 22.22
CA GLY A 217 11.44 -3.20 21.71
C GLY A 217 10.71 -3.42 20.38
N VAL A 218 10.40 -2.36 19.62
CA VAL A 218 9.79 -2.49 18.29
C VAL A 218 10.64 -3.32 17.32
N ASP A 219 9.99 -4.01 16.40
CA ASP A 219 10.67 -4.80 15.37
C ASP A 219 11.22 -3.90 14.26
N LEU A 220 10.44 -2.90 13.85
CA LEU A 220 10.75 -1.91 12.81
C LEU A 220 10.48 -0.48 13.33
N VAL A 221 11.13 0.51 12.73
CA VAL A 221 11.00 1.91 13.15
C VAL A 221 10.87 2.85 11.95
N VAL A 222 9.91 3.76 12.02
CA VAL A 222 9.79 4.90 11.12
C VAL A 222 10.64 6.03 11.67
N CYS A 223 11.52 6.57 10.83
CA CYS A 223 12.35 7.73 11.11
C CYS A 223 12.05 8.84 10.09
N ASN A 224 11.98 10.07 10.56
CA ASN A 224 11.91 11.27 9.75
C ASN A 224 13.25 11.48 9.04
N LEU A 225 13.27 11.13 7.76
CA LEU A 225 14.42 11.27 6.87
C LEU A 225 14.17 12.37 5.81
N GLY A 226 13.28 13.33 6.10
CA GLY A 226 12.94 14.45 5.22
C GLY A 226 11.93 14.10 4.13
N THR A 227 11.21 12.97 4.29
CA THR A 227 10.27 12.43 3.30
C THR A 227 8.80 12.55 3.67
N GLU A 228 8.49 13.12 4.85
CA GLU A 228 7.14 13.06 5.44
C GLU A 228 6.03 13.64 4.55
N HIS A 229 4.93 12.89 4.47
CA HIS A 229 3.67 13.26 3.83
C HIS A 229 2.99 14.51 4.39
N ARG A 230 3.42 14.99 5.57
CA ARG A 230 2.81 16.10 6.30
C ARG A 230 3.48 17.45 5.99
N ALA A 231 4.64 17.45 5.34
CA ALA A 231 5.30 18.68 4.94
C ALA A 231 4.86 19.11 3.53
N SER A 232 4.05 20.16 3.46
CA SER A 232 3.72 20.86 2.20
C SER A 232 4.90 21.70 1.65
N GLY A 233 6.11 21.43 2.13
CA GLY A 233 7.31 22.19 1.81
C GLY A 233 7.80 21.91 0.38
N LYS A 234 8.13 22.98 -0.35
CA LYS A 234 8.74 22.90 -1.69
C LYS A 234 10.13 22.25 -1.72
N ASP A 235 10.71 21.96 -0.55
CA ASP A 235 12.10 21.52 -0.39
C ASP A 235 12.24 20.15 0.32
N LEU A 236 11.21 19.29 0.26
CA LEU A 236 11.35 17.93 0.80
C LEU A 236 12.48 17.17 0.06
N LYS A 237 13.40 16.62 0.84
CA LYS A 237 14.57 15.89 0.34
C LYS A 237 14.85 14.72 1.25
N TYR A 238 15.06 13.55 0.64
CA TYR A 238 15.55 12.39 1.37
C TYR A 238 17.01 12.53 1.83
N TYR A 239 17.25 12.37 3.14
CA TYR A 239 18.57 12.42 3.77
C TYR A 239 19.15 11.01 3.99
N GLY A 240 19.62 10.36 2.92
CA GLY A 240 20.25 9.02 3.00
C GLY A 240 21.48 8.95 3.90
N ASP A 241 22.24 10.04 4.05
CA ASP A 241 23.38 10.11 4.98
C ASP A 241 22.93 9.91 6.43
N ALA A 242 21.82 10.54 6.84
CA ALA A 242 21.24 10.37 8.17
C ALA A 242 20.72 8.94 8.36
N ALA A 243 20.07 8.37 7.33
CA ALA A 243 19.61 6.99 7.35
C ALA A 243 20.77 6.00 7.59
N ARG A 244 21.92 6.20 6.93
CA ARG A 244 23.12 5.37 7.14
C ARG A 244 23.69 5.49 8.55
N GLU A 245 23.69 6.68 9.14
CA GLU A 245 24.14 6.84 10.53
C GLU A 245 23.18 6.16 11.52
N ILE A 246 21.86 6.22 11.29
CA ILE A 246 20.87 5.46 12.07
C ILE A 246 21.10 3.94 11.88
N LYS A 247 21.29 3.47 10.64
CA LYS A 247 21.57 2.07 10.35
C LYS A 247 22.75 1.52 11.16
N ARG A 248 23.81 2.32 11.38
CA ARG A 248 24.98 1.86 12.17
C ARG A 248 24.62 1.44 13.59
N VAL A 249 23.56 2.02 14.17
CA VAL A 249 23.18 1.77 15.56
C VAL A 249 22.00 0.79 15.70
N ILE A 250 21.05 0.76 14.74
CA ILE A 250 19.87 -0.13 14.82
C ILE A 250 19.80 -1.24 13.76
N GLY A 251 20.71 -1.26 12.78
CA GLY A 251 20.69 -2.20 11.65
C GLY A 251 19.63 -1.86 10.59
N GLU A 252 19.25 -2.84 9.79
CA GLU A 252 18.28 -2.72 8.68
C GLU A 252 16.82 -2.79 9.17
N LYS A 253 16.43 -1.88 10.06
CA LYS A 253 15.08 -1.83 10.65
C LYS A 253 14.24 -0.62 10.22
N ILE A 254 14.81 0.24 9.38
CA ILE A 254 14.19 1.52 9.07
C ILE A 254 13.06 1.30 8.06
N VAL A 255 11.93 1.95 8.33
CA VAL A 255 10.80 2.03 7.42
C VAL A 255 10.71 3.44 6.88
N LEU A 256 10.69 3.57 5.56
CA LEU A 256 10.59 4.87 4.90
C LEU A 256 9.14 5.16 4.52
N HIS A 257 8.61 6.24 5.06
CA HIS A 257 7.31 6.79 4.64
C HIS A 257 7.54 7.89 3.61
N GLY A 258 6.86 7.77 2.46
CA GLY A 258 6.94 8.75 1.39
C GLY A 258 8.16 8.59 0.49
N THR A 259 7.93 8.20 -0.76
CA THR A 259 8.99 8.11 -1.78
C THR A 259 9.02 9.31 -2.73
N SER A 260 8.03 10.20 -2.65
CA SER A 260 7.87 11.31 -3.60
C SER A 260 9.03 12.31 -3.61
N SER A 261 9.78 12.42 -2.52
CA SER A 261 10.97 13.28 -2.38
C SER A 261 12.30 12.52 -2.49
N VAL A 262 12.24 11.23 -2.80
CA VAL A 262 13.42 10.39 -3.06
C VAL A 262 13.74 10.46 -4.54
N THR A 263 14.97 10.83 -4.89
CA THR A 263 15.39 10.86 -6.29
C THR A 263 15.51 9.45 -6.88
N ALA A 264 15.43 9.33 -8.21
CA ALA A 264 15.54 8.05 -8.92
C ALA A 264 16.89 7.34 -8.71
N ASP A 265 17.94 8.07 -8.34
CA ASP A 265 19.24 7.48 -8.00
C ASP A 265 19.26 6.97 -6.55
N GLN A 266 18.72 7.74 -5.61
CA GLN A 266 18.65 7.36 -4.19
C GLN A 266 17.69 6.18 -3.95
N ILE A 267 16.61 6.09 -4.73
CA ILE A 267 15.58 5.06 -4.52
C ILE A 267 16.13 3.63 -4.69
N LYS A 268 17.23 3.48 -5.44
CA LYS A 268 17.91 2.19 -5.68
C LYS A 268 18.84 1.80 -4.52
N SER A 269 19.30 2.76 -3.73
CA SER A 269 20.27 2.52 -2.63
C SER A 269 19.62 2.40 -1.26
N LEU A 270 18.28 2.41 -1.18
CA LEU A 270 17.55 2.47 0.10
C LEU A 270 17.94 1.34 1.07
N PHE A 271 18.17 0.11 0.59
CA PHE A 271 18.62 -0.97 1.47
C PHE A 271 20.03 -0.70 2.06
N ALA A 272 20.94 -0.17 1.24
CA ALA A 272 22.27 0.21 1.70
C ALA A 272 22.18 1.30 2.80
N ASP A 273 21.17 2.16 2.69
CA ASP A 273 20.83 3.20 3.67
C ASP A 273 20.14 2.65 4.95
N GLY A 274 19.77 1.36 4.99
CA GLY A 274 19.17 0.70 6.15
C GLY A 274 17.65 0.56 6.10
N ILE A 275 17.04 0.98 4.99
CA ILE A 275 15.61 0.86 4.74
C ILE A 275 15.27 -0.59 4.38
N CYS A 276 14.33 -1.19 5.10
CA CYS A 276 13.86 -2.56 4.85
C CYS A 276 12.42 -2.63 4.35
N LYS A 277 11.64 -1.57 4.54
CA LYS A 277 10.25 -1.41 4.07
C LYS A 277 10.04 0.01 3.60
N VAL A 278 9.26 0.18 2.53
CA VAL A 278 8.91 1.51 2.01
C VAL A 278 7.40 1.59 1.77
N ASN A 279 6.75 2.58 2.40
CA ASN A 279 5.35 2.87 2.17
C ASN A 279 5.18 3.74 0.90
N ILE A 280 4.36 3.25 -0.04
CA ILE A 280 4.04 3.90 -1.30
C ILE A 280 2.52 4.08 -1.37
N TRP A 281 2.10 5.26 -1.78
CA TRP A 281 0.70 5.48 -2.14
C TRP A 281 0.54 6.61 -3.14
N THR A 282 1.07 7.79 -2.83
CA THR A 282 0.81 9.02 -3.60
C THR A 282 1.12 8.85 -5.07
N ALA A 283 2.25 8.25 -5.44
CA ALA A 283 2.59 8.03 -6.85
C ALA A 283 1.55 7.14 -7.56
N VAL A 284 1.08 6.09 -6.91
CA VAL A 284 0.14 5.13 -7.51
C VAL A 284 -1.21 5.78 -7.84
N GLU A 285 -1.80 6.55 -6.92
CA GLU A 285 -3.08 7.24 -7.17
C GLU A 285 -2.92 8.52 -8.00
N ARG A 286 -1.92 9.35 -7.68
CA ARG A 286 -1.70 10.64 -8.35
C ARG A 286 -1.35 10.44 -9.82
N ASP A 287 -0.52 9.45 -10.14
CA ASP A 287 0.02 9.30 -11.50
C ASP A 287 -0.90 8.47 -12.40
N SER A 288 -1.77 7.61 -11.84
CA SER A 288 -2.81 6.91 -12.61
C SER A 288 -4.00 7.83 -12.97
N SER A 289 -4.30 8.83 -12.16
CA SER A 289 -5.44 9.74 -12.37
C SER A 289 -5.38 10.53 -13.70
N PRO A 290 -4.26 11.15 -14.11
CA PRO A 290 -4.12 11.79 -15.41
C PRO A 290 -4.31 10.85 -16.61
N VAL A 291 -3.95 9.57 -16.45
CA VAL A 291 -4.11 8.56 -17.51
C VAL A 291 -5.59 8.25 -17.71
N LEU A 292 -6.35 8.08 -16.63
CA LEU A 292 -7.80 7.94 -16.71
C LEU A 292 -8.43 9.19 -17.32
N LEU A 293 -8.05 10.40 -16.87
CA LEU A 293 -8.59 11.64 -17.40
C LEU A 293 -8.38 11.76 -18.91
N ARG A 294 -7.15 11.50 -19.38
CA ARG A 294 -6.83 11.51 -20.81
C ARG A 294 -7.71 10.51 -21.57
N TRP A 295 -7.78 9.27 -21.08
CA TRP A 295 -8.59 8.23 -21.71
C TRP A 295 -10.07 8.63 -21.78
N MET A 296 -10.62 9.25 -20.74
CA MET A 296 -12.00 9.73 -20.72
C MET A 296 -12.25 10.84 -21.74
N VAL A 297 -11.31 11.77 -21.90
CA VAL A 297 -11.41 12.85 -22.90
C VAL A 297 -11.32 12.29 -24.33
N GLU A 298 -10.37 11.39 -24.58
CA GLU A 298 -10.19 10.74 -25.89
C GLU A 298 -11.39 9.86 -26.28
N ASN A 299 -12.19 9.39 -25.30
CA ASN A 299 -13.36 8.53 -25.52
C ASN A 299 -14.68 9.23 -25.14
N ALA A 300 -14.72 10.57 -25.13
CA ALA A 300 -15.84 11.33 -24.59
C ALA A 300 -17.20 10.96 -25.22
N GLU A 301 -17.29 10.79 -26.55
CA GLU A 301 -18.55 10.39 -27.21
C GLU A 301 -18.95 8.94 -26.91
N ARG A 302 -17.97 8.03 -26.82
CA ARG A 302 -18.23 6.63 -26.44
C ARG A 302 -18.73 6.51 -24.99
N ILE A 303 -18.37 7.47 -24.13
CA ILE A 303 -18.72 7.51 -22.71
C ILE A 303 -20.05 8.26 -22.47
N GLY A 304 -20.12 9.52 -22.94
CA GLY A 304 -21.22 10.45 -22.64
C GLY A 304 -22.26 10.59 -23.75
N GLY A 305 -21.96 10.10 -24.95
CA GLY A 305 -22.77 10.30 -26.16
C GLY A 305 -22.62 11.69 -26.79
N GLU A 306 -22.98 11.78 -28.07
CA GLU A 306 -22.90 13.00 -28.91
C GLU A 306 -23.48 14.24 -28.20
N LYS A 307 -24.71 14.15 -27.67
CA LYS A 307 -25.39 15.27 -27.01
C LYS A 307 -24.60 15.84 -25.82
N THR A 308 -24.03 14.97 -24.99
CA THR A 308 -23.22 15.40 -23.82
C THR A 308 -21.94 16.08 -24.29
N VAL A 309 -21.28 15.52 -25.31
CA VAL A 309 -20.04 16.08 -25.86
C VAL A 309 -20.29 17.43 -26.51
N ASP A 310 -21.33 17.58 -27.34
CA ASP A 310 -21.67 18.87 -27.94
C ASP A 310 -22.00 19.94 -26.89
N THR A 311 -22.67 19.55 -25.80
CA THR A 311 -22.94 20.47 -24.66
C THR A 311 -21.62 20.93 -24.03
N LEU A 312 -20.74 19.99 -23.67
CA LEU A 312 -19.45 20.30 -23.03
C LEU A 312 -18.50 21.09 -23.95
N ILE A 313 -18.60 20.91 -25.28
CA ILE A 313 -17.89 21.74 -26.26
C ILE A 313 -18.46 23.16 -26.27
N SER A 314 -19.80 23.31 -26.30
CA SER A 314 -20.45 24.62 -26.30
C SER A 314 -20.18 25.44 -25.03
N GLU A 315 -19.97 24.76 -23.89
CA GLU A 315 -19.62 25.36 -22.61
C GLU A 315 -18.11 25.63 -22.46
N GLY A 316 -17.27 25.15 -23.39
CA GLY A 316 -15.83 25.36 -23.37
C GLY A 316 -15.03 24.40 -22.48
N TYR A 317 -15.64 23.32 -21.98
CA TYR A 317 -14.95 22.29 -21.19
C TYR A 317 -14.21 21.26 -22.06
N LEU A 318 -14.72 20.98 -23.27
CA LEU A 318 -14.09 20.09 -24.25
C LEU A 318 -13.77 20.84 -25.54
N GLY A 319 -12.78 20.32 -26.28
CA GLY A 319 -12.46 20.80 -27.63
C GLY A 319 -13.14 19.98 -28.73
N GLU A 320 -13.24 20.55 -29.93
CA GLU A 320 -13.84 19.93 -31.12
C GLU A 320 -13.28 18.54 -31.47
N ARG A 321 -12.04 18.23 -31.06
CA ARG A 321 -11.44 16.89 -31.22
C ARG A 321 -12.18 15.78 -30.49
N CYS A 322 -13.04 16.12 -29.52
CA CYS A 322 -13.85 15.14 -28.79
C CYS A 322 -15.08 14.69 -29.59
N ARG A 323 -15.43 15.39 -30.70
CA ARG A 323 -16.49 14.97 -31.63
C ARG A 323 -15.93 13.94 -32.61
N THR A 324 -15.90 12.67 -32.22
CA THR A 324 -15.28 11.59 -32.99
C THR A 324 -16.23 10.95 -34.02
N GLY A 325 -17.53 11.25 -33.96
CA GLY A 325 -18.58 10.61 -34.74
C GLY A 325 -18.95 9.21 -34.24
N GLU A 326 -18.52 8.87 -33.01
CA GLU A 326 -18.66 7.52 -32.47
C GLU A 326 -19.89 7.39 -31.56
N LYS A 327 -20.43 6.17 -31.49
CA LYS A 327 -21.60 5.90 -30.67
C LYS A 327 -21.20 5.55 -29.25
N ALA A 328 -22.05 5.94 -28.29
CA ALA A 328 -21.95 5.50 -26.91
C ALA A 328 -21.85 3.96 -26.84
N SER A 329 -20.94 3.47 -25.99
CA SER A 329 -20.56 2.05 -25.95
C SER A 329 -20.50 1.54 -24.51
N LEU A 330 -21.20 0.43 -24.25
CA LEU A 330 -21.14 -0.29 -22.96
C LEU A 330 -19.70 -0.63 -22.56
N ALA A 331 -18.81 -0.84 -23.53
CA ALA A 331 -17.41 -1.12 -23.26
C ALA A 331 -16.62 0.08 -22.72
N HIS A 332 -17.17 1.31 -22.73
CA HIS A 332 -16.45 2.53 -22.37
C HIS A 332 -17.05 3.27 -21.17
N PHE A 333 -18.37 3.26 -20.97
CA PHE A 333 -18.97 3.99 -19.84
C PHE A 333 -19.10 3.17 -18.55
N THR A 334 -18.79 1.87 -18.57
CA THR A 334 -18.88 1.03 -17.36
C THR A 334 -17.80 1.39 -16.35
N THR A 335 -18.07 1.10 -15.06
CA THR A 335 -17.04 1.21 -14.01
C THR A 335 -15.85 0.30 -14.28
N ALA A 336 -16.09 -0.91 -14.81
CA ALA A 336 -15.04 -1.84 -15.20
C ALA A 336 -14.07 -1.26 -16.23
N ALA A 337 -14.57 -0.55 -17.26
CA ALA A 337 -13.72 0.08 -18.27
C ALA A 337 -12.79 1.14 -17.66
N ARG A 338 -13.33 1.98 -16.77
CA ARG A 338 -12.55 3.01 -16.06
C ARG A 338 -11.55 2.41 -15.08
N GLN A 339 -11.96 1.38 -14.34
CA GLN A 339 -11.08 0.66 -13.42
C GLN A 339 -9.94 -0.05 -14.16
N ALA A 340 -10.18 -0.62 -15.34
CA ALA A 340 -9.13 -1.28 -16.13
C ALA A 340 -8.01 -0.30 -16.51
N VAL A 341 -8.34 0.94 -16.89
CA VAL A 341 -7.34 1.97 -17.22
C VAL A 341 -6.50 2.31 -15.99
N VAL A 342 -7.14 2.51 -14.84
CA VAL A 342 -6.46 2.81 -13.58
C VAL A 342 -5.60 1.63 -13.13
N TRP A 343 -6.16 0.41 -13.17
CA TRP A 343 -5.50 -0.83 -12.76
C TRP A 343 -4.22 -1.08 -13.56
N GLU A 344 -4.27 -0.98 -14.90
CA GLU A 344 -3.08 -1.18 -15.73
C GLU A 344 -1.98 -0.17 -15.42
N GLU A 345 -2.34 1.09 -15.17
CA GLU A 345 -1.35 2.11 -14.86
C GLU A 345 -0.76 1.93 -13.46
N MET A 346 -1.61 1.65 -12.46
CA MET A 346 -1.16 1.33 -11.11
C MET A 346 -0.22 0.12 -11.10
N LYS A 347 -0.56 -0.94 -11.86
CA LYS A 347 0.27 -2.14 -11.98
C LYS A 347 1.65 -1.81 -12.55
N LYS A 348 1.74 -0.98 -13.61
CA LYS A 348 3.03 -0.52 -14.17
C LYS A 348 3.86 0.25 -13.15
N ILE A 349 3.23 1.19 -12.43
CA ILE A 349 3.91 1.98 -11.39
C ILE A 349 4.46 1.05 -10.29
N CYS A 350 3.63 0.12 -9.80
CA CYS A 350 4.06 -0.87 -8.81
C CYS A 350 5.20 -1.75 -9.33
N ARG A 351 5.11 -2.20 -10.59
CA ARG A 351 6.15 -3.01 -11.23
C ARG A 351 7.51 -2.31 -11.23
N ALA A 352 7.53 -1.02 -11.54
CA ALA A 352 8.76 -0.23 -11.52
C ALA A 352 9.43 -0.22 -10.14
N TYR A 353 8.68 -0.20 -9.03
CA TYR A 353 9.25 -0.29 -7.68
C TYR A 353 9.84 -1.66 -7.38
N PHE A 354 9.18 -2.75 -7.81
CA PHE A 354 9.73 -4.10 -7.67
C PHE A 354 11.08 -4.25 -8.39
N ASP A 355 11.17 -3.76 -9.63
CA ASP A 355 12.42 -3.79 -10.41
C ASP A 355 13.55 -2.96 -9.77
N LEU A 356 13.23 -1.99 -8.92
CA LEU A 356 14.21 -1.15 -8.21
C LEU A 356 14.68 -1.76 -6.88
N TRP A 357 13.83 -2.52 -6.21
CA TRP A 357 14.06 -2.95 -4.81
C TRP A 357 14.34 -4.42 -4.63
N TYR A 358 13.98 -5.27 -5.60
CA TYR A 358 14.27 -6.70 -5.61
C TYR A 358 15.37 -7.04 -6.61
N VAL A 359 16.53 -6.41 -6.39
CA VAL A 359 17.74 -6.52 -7.23
C VAL A 359 18.73 -7.54 -6.72
#